data_AF-A0A8X6G7P0-F1
#
_entry.id   AF-A0A8X6G7P0-F1
#
_cell.length_a   1.000
_cell.length_b   1.000
_cell.length_c   1.000
_cell.angle_alpha   90.00
_cell.angle_beta   90.00
_cell.angle_gamma   90.00
#
_symmetry.space_group_name_H-M   'P 1'
#
loop_
_entity.id
_entity.type
_entity.pdbx_description
1 polymer ?
#
loop_
_entity_poly.entity_id
_entity_poly.type
_entity_poly.pdbx_seq_one_letter_code
_entity_poly.pdbx_strand_id
1 'polypeptide(L)'
;MGKIKEKKHKFICSNPTGIPSLRELEMEYILNPKADDETLKSVLLKVQSRRVEERETGAVIVANLANNKAFVTSLLEENFIKIVSPLLIDKHLAVRNAAAGCLRNLAACGDYTVSEALVDQDVMTSLVMLFEQ
;
A
#
# COMPACT_ATOMS: atom_id res chain seq x y z
N MET A 1 -13.23 32.33 -54.03
CA MET A 1 -12.07 32.70 -53.19
C MET A 1 -12.44 32.45 -51.74
N GLY A 2 -11.93 31.36 -51.16
CA GLY A 2 -12.32 30.88 -49.84
C GLY A 2 -11.17 30.91 -48.84
N LYS A 3 -11.51 31.16 -47.58
CA LYS A 3 -11.11 30.41 -46.37
C LYS A 3 -11.64 31.15 -45.15
N ILE A 4 -12.76 30.68 -44.61
CA ILE A 4 -13.27 31.11 -43.30
C ILE A 4 -12.39 30.42 -42.24
N LYS A 5 -11.77 31.21 -41.36
CA LYS A 5 -10.99 30.68 -40.23
C LYS A 5 -11.95 30.18 -39.16
N GLU A 6 -12.05 28.87 -39.00
CA GLU A 6 -12.75 28.27 -37.85
C GLU A 6 -11.96 28.54 -36.56
N LYS A 7 -12.63 29.16 -35.59
CA LYS A 7 -12.09 29.35 -34.24
C LYS A 7 -12.17 28.02 -33.51
N LYS A 8 -11.00 27.42 -33.21
CA LYS A 8 -10.92 26.22 -32.37
C LYS A 8 -11.48 26.55 -30.99
N HIS A 9 -12.64 26.00 -30.67
CA HIS A 9 -13.20 26.04 -29.32
C HIS A 9 -12.22 25.29 -28.40
N LYS A 10 -11.65 25.98 -27.41
CA LYS A 10 -10.92 25.30 -26.34
C LYS A 10 -11.94 24.43 -25.61
N PHE A 11 -11.81 23.12 -25.72
CA PHE A 11 -12.49 22.20 -24.82
C PHE A 11 -12.00 22.54 -23.41
N ILE A 12 -12.83 23.26 -22.65
CA ILE A 12 -12.69 23.27 -21.20
C ILE A 12 -13.01 21.84 -20.82
N CYS A 13 -11.99 21.07 -20.46
CA CYS A 13 -12.20 19.76 -19.87
C CYS A 13 -12.96 20.01 -18.57
N SER A 14 -14.29 19.97 -18.62
CA SER A 14 -15.10 19.92 -17.42
C SER A 14 -14.77 18.58 -16.80
N ASN A 15 -14.21 18.59 -15.60
CA ASN A 15 -14.20 17.42 -14.74
C ASN A 15 -15.44 17.55 -13.82
N PRO A 16 -16.68 17.29 -14.33
CA PRO A 16 -17.91 17.51 -13.58
C PRO A 16 -18.00 16.61 -12.34
N THR A 17 -17.22 15.54 -12.31
CA THR A 17 -17.11 14.60 -11.20
C THR A 17 -16.10 15.04 -10.14
N GLY A 18 -15.14 15.91 -10.47
CA GLY A 18 -14.02 16.25 -9.58
C GLY A 18 -13.09 15.08 -9.25
N ILE A 19 -13.29 13.91 -9.88
CA ILE A 19 -12.47 12.72 -9.69
C ILE A 19 -11.21 12.88 -10.54
N PRO A 20 -10.01 12.81 -9.96
CA PRO A 20 -8.77 12.87 -10.72
C PRO A 20 -8.73 11.73 -11.75
N SER A 21 -8.35 12.06 -12.98
CA SER A 21 -8.03 11.02 -13.97
C SER A 21 -6.83 10.19 -13.49
N LEU A 22 -6.73 8.93 -13.92
CA LEU A 22 -5.59 8.06 -13.57
C LEU A 22 -4.24 8.74 -13.85
N ARG A 23 -4.17 9.53 -14.92
CA ARG A 23 -2.98 10.28 -15.32
C ARG A 23 -2.65 11.45 -14.39
N GLU A 24 -3.68 12.12 -13.86
CA GLU A 24 -3.52 13.17 -12.85
C GLU A 24 -3.07 12.57 -11.51
N LEU A 25 -3.62 11.40 -11.15
CA LEU A 25 -3.24 10.66 -9.95
C LEU A 25 -1.79 10.15 -10.04
N GLU A 26 -1.37 9.62 -11.19
CA GLU A 26 0.02 9.24 -11.46
C GLU A 26 0.97 10.44 -11.38
N MET A 27 0.58 11.61 -11.92
CA MET A 27 1.37 12.83 -11.83
C MET A 27 1.47 13.36 -10.39
N GLU A 28 0.37 13.34 -9.63
CA GLU A 28 0.37 13.69 -8.21
C GLU A 28 1.29 12.79 -7.40
N TYR A 29 1.25 11.48 -7.69
CA TYR A 29 2.13 10.48 -7.09
C TYR A 29 3.62 10.75 -7.39
N ILE A 30 3.95 11.10 -8.64
CA ILE A 30 5.32 11.47 -9.04
C ILE A 30 5.77 12.80 -8.40
N LEU A 31 4.86 13.75 -8.24
CA LEU A 31 5.15 15.11 -7.73
C LEU A 31 5.26 15.18 -6.20
N ASN A 32 4.76 14.20 -5.46
CA ASN A 32 4.69 14.26 -4.00
C ASN A 32 5.29 13.04 -3.27
N PRO A 33 6.59 12.75 -3.43
CA PRO A 33 7.27 11.65 -2.73
C PRO A 33 7.29 11.82 -1.20
N LYS A 34 6.93 12.99 -0.66
CA LYS A 34 6.80 13.23 0.79
C LYS A 34 5.53 12.60 1.39
N ALA A 35 4.49 12.38 0.57
CA ALA A 35 3.26 11.73 1.02
C ALA A 35 3.50 10.28 1.44
N ASP A 36 4.48 9.62 0.83
CA ASP A 36 4.83 8.23 1.12
C ASP A 36 5.52 8.07 2.49
N ASP A 37 6.36 9.03 2.91
CA ASP A 37 7.03 9.00 4.23
C ASP A 37 6.04 9.23 5.39
N GLU A 38 5.10 10.17 5.24
CA GLU A 38 4.04 10.37 6.24
C GLU A 38 3.10 9.16 6.30
N THR A 39 2.75 8.59 5.14
CA THR A 39 1.93 7.38 5.05
C THR A 39 2.64 6.19 5.70
N LEU A 40 3.93 6.01 5.44
CA LEU A 40 4.76 4.96 6.04
C LEU A 40 4.75 5.05 7.57
N LYS A 41 5.04 6.24 8.13
CA LYS A 41 5.00 6.48 9.58
C LYS A 41 3.62 6.20 10.16
N SER A 42 2.56 6.66 9.50
CA SER A 42 1.17 6.42 9.92
C SER A 42 0.84 4.93 9.95
N VAL A 43 1.25 4.18 8.92
CA VAL A 43 1.07 2.72 8.84
C VAL A 43 1.80 2.01 9.99
N LEU A 44 3.08 2.34 10.22
CA LEU A 44 3.87 1.73 11.29
C LEU A 44 3.24 1.94 12.67
N LEU A 45 2.74 3.16 12.95
CA LEU A 45 2.04 3.47 14.19
C LEU A 45 0.71 2.69 14.31
N LYS A 46 -0.05 2.59 13.22
CA LYS A 46 -1.33 1.88 13.18
C LYS A 46 -1.18 0.39 13.47
N VAL A 47 -0.23 -0.28 12.79
CA VAL A 47 0.03 -1.72 12.94
C VAL A 47 0.51 -2.07 14.36
N GLN A 48 1.19 -1.14 15.04
CA GLN A 48 1.65 -1.31 16.42
C GLN A 48 0.64 -0.84 17.48
N SER A 49 -0.52 -0.31 17.06
CA SER A 49 -1.50 0.22 17.98
C SER A 49 -2.15 -0.86 18.86
N ARG A 50 -2.55 -0.47 20.06
CA ARG A 50 -3.37 -1.33 20.95
C ARG A 50 -4.79 -1.51 20.41
N ARG A 51 -5.26 -0.60 19.57
CA ARG A 51 -6.62 -0.60 19.02
C ARG A 51 -6.71 -1.55 17.85
N VAL A 52 -7.73 -2.41 17.88
CA VAL A 52 -7.92 -3.48 16.89
C VAL A 52 -8.14 -2.90 15.50
N GLU A 53 -8.97 -1.86 15.44
CA GLU A 53 -9.35 -1.18 14.20
C GLU A 53 -8.13 -0.52 13.54
N GLU A 54 -7.20 0.01 14.35
CA GLU A 54 -5.98 0.64 13.84
C GLU A 54 -5.02 -0.40 13.27
N ARG A 55 -4.83 -1.55 13.95
CA ARG A 55 -3.98 -2.63 13.41
C ARG A 55 -4.52 -3.18 12.10
N GLU A 56 -5.81 -3.47 12.06
CA GLU A 56 -6.50 -3.91 10.84
C GLU A 56 -6.32 -2.88 9.72
N THR A 57 -6.63 -1.61 9.99
CA THR A 57 -6.52 -0.53 9.00
C THR A 57 -5.09 -0.39 8.49
N GLY A 58 -4.09 -0.46 9.38
CA GLY A 58 -2.68 -0.38 8.99
C GLY A 58 -2.28 -1.46 7.99
N ALA A 59 -2.69 -2.72 8.24
CA ALA A 59 -2.43 -3.82 7.31
C ALA A 59 -3.20 -3.67 5.99
N VAL A 60 -4.45 -3.20 6.02
CA VAL A 60 -5.26 -2.97 4.80
C VAL A 60 -4.66 -1.87 3.92
N ILE A 61 -4.14 -0.78 4.50
CA ILE A 61 -3.48 0.30 3.75
C ILE A 61 -2.31 -0.27 2.95
N VAL A 62 -1.45 -1.08 3.57
CA VAL A 62 -0.32 -1.71 2.88
C VAL A 62 -0.78 -2.69 1.82
N ALA A 63 -1.81 -3.49 2.10
CA ALA A 63 -2.36 -4.42 1.11
C ALA A 63 -2.81 -3.70 -0.17
N ASN A 64 -3.35 -2.48 -0.06
CA ASN A 64 -3.76 -1.64 -1.19
C ASN A 64 -2.57 -0.96 -1.90
N LEU A 65 -1.50 -0.66 -1.16
CA LEU A 65 -0.29 -0.03 -1.69
C LEU A 65 0.80 -1.03 -2.11
N ALA A 66 0.54 -2.34 -2.04
CA ALA A 66 1.55 -3.36 -2.34
C ALA A 66 2.09 -3.33 -3.78
N ASN A 67 1.34 -2.75 -4.74
CA ASN A 67 1.80 -2.58 -6.13
C ASN A 67 2.74 -1.37 -6.32
N ASN A 68 2.89 -0.54 -5.28
CA ASN A 68 3.71 0.64 -5.31
C ASN A 68 5.14 0.30 -4.86
N LYS A 69 6.04 0.13 -5.84
CA LYS A 69 7.41 -0.34 -5.58
C LYS A 69 8.21 0.59 -4.67
N ALA A 70 8.11 1.91 -4.86
CA ALA A 70 8.85 2.87 -4.05
C ALA A 70 8.42 2.80 -2.58
N PHE A 71 7.12 2.77 -2.34
CA PHE A 71 6.57 2.60 -1.00
C PHE A 71 6.97 1.26 -0.38
N VAL A 72 6.89 0.16 -1.13
CA VAL A 72 7.31 -1.16 -0.64
C VAL A 72 8.80 -1.18 -0.27
N THR A 73 9.68 -0.59 -1.07
CA THR A 73 11.12 -0.50 -0.72
C THR A 73 11.32 0.19 0.62
N SER A 74 10.72 1.38 0.82
CA SER A 74 10.82 2.09 2.11
C SER A 74 10.19 1.31 3.28
N LEU A 75 9.11 0.58 3.00
CA LEU A 75 8.46 -0.28 3.99
C LEU A 75 9.37 -1.42 4.45
N LEU A 76 10.13 -2.03 3.54
CA LEU A 76 11.07 -3.11 3.86
C LEU A 76 12.26 -2.62 4.68
N GLU A 77 12.79 -1.42 4.38
CA GLU A 77 13.87 -0.77 5.13
C GLU A 77 13.50 -0.56 6.62
N GLU A 78 12.22 -0.30 6.90
CA GLU A 78 11.67 -0.12 8.25
C GLU A 78 11.32 -1.43 8.97
N ASN A 79 11.77 -2.58 8.47
CA ASN A 79 11.48 -3.91 9.05
C ASN A 79 9.98 -4.19 9.23
N PHE A 80 9.15 -3.69 8.31
CA PHE A 80 7.70 -3.82 8.42
C PHE A 80 7.20 -5.26 8.48
N ILE A 81 7.84 -6.18 7.73
CA ILE A 81 7.43 -7.59 7.73
C ILE A 81 7.59 -8.16 9.14
N LYS A 82 8.69 -7.84 9.82
CA LYS A 82 8.92 -8.27 11.21
C LYS A 82 7.85 -7.74 12.18
N ILE A 83 7.33 -6.54 11.91
CA ILE A 83 6.28 -5.90 12.72
C ILE A 83 4.90 -6.52 12.45
N VAL A 84 4.57 -6.80 11.18
CA VAL A 84 3.24 -7.29 10.79
C VAL A 84 3.10 -8.81 10.91
N SER A 85 4.19 -9.58 10.81
CA SER A 85 4.14 -11.05 10.84
C SER A 85 3.49 -11.61 12.12
N PRO A 86 3.79 -11.11 13.33
CA PRO A 86 3.12 -11.56 14.55
C PRO A 86 1.60 -11.32 14.56
N LEU A 87 1.08 -10.41 13.72
CA LEU A 87 -0.36 -10.18 13.61
C LEU A 87 -1.10 -11.35 12.95
N LEU A 88 -0.40 -12.28 12.31
CA LEU A 88 -0.98 -13.54 11.81
C LEU A 88 -1.56 -14.40 12.95
N ILE A 89 -1.07 -14.23 14.18
CA ILE A 89 -1.58 -14.91 15.38
C ILE A 89 -2.30 -13.96 16.35
N ASP A 90 -2.78 -12.79 15.86
CA ASP A 90 -3.57 -11.87 16.68
C ASP A 90 -4.87 -12.54 17.17
N LYS A 91 -5.28 -12.24 18.40
CA LYS A 91 -6.54 -12.73 19.00
C LYS A 91 -7.78 -12.38 18.17
N HIS A 92 -7.74 -11.32 17.37
CA HIS A 92 -8.86 -10.87 16.54
C HIS A 92 -8.73 -11.36 15.10
N LEU A 93 -9.76 -12.07 14.62
CA LEU A 93 -9.80 -12.62 13.26
C LEU A 93 -9.65 -11.55 12.17
N ALA A 94 -10.24 -10.38 12.34
CA ALA A 94 -10.15 -9.28 11.37
C ALA A 94 -8.69 -8.84 11.16
N VAL A 95 -7.92 -8.71 12.24
CA VAL A 95 -6.48 -8.37 12.19
C VAL A 95 -5.68 -9.48 11.51
N ARG A 96 -5.95 -10.76 11.84
CA ARG A 96 -5.29 -11.90 11.18
C ARG A 96 -5.52 -11.92 9.68
N ASN A 97 -6.77 -11.73 9.24
CA ASN A 97 -7.12 -11.69 7.82
C ASN A 97 -6.45 -10.51 7.10
N ALA A 98 -6.45 -9.33 7.73
CA ALA A 98 -5.80 -8.15 7.16
C ALA A 98 -4.28 -8.34 7.04
N ALA A 99 -3.62 -8.90 8.06
CA ALA A 99 -2.19 -9.21 8.03
C ALA A 99 -1.85 -10.25 6.96
N ALA A 100 -2.63 -11.33 6.85
CA ALA A 100 -2.45 -12.35 5.82
C ALA A 100 -2.64 -11.77 4.41
N GLY A 101 -3.67 -10.95 4.20
CA GLY A 101 -3.90 -10.28 2.93
C GLY A 101 -2.77 -9.31 2.56
N CYS A 102 -2.27 -8.56 3.53
CA CYS A 102 -1.12 -7.67 3.38
C CYS A 102 0.13 -8.44 2.93
N LEU A 103 0.55 -9.47 3.68
CA LEU A 103 1.74 -10.27 3.36
C LEU A 103 1.61 -11.01 2.03
N ARG A 104 0.42 -11.54 1.72
CA ARG A 104 0.13 -12.17 0.42
C ARG A 104 0.28 -11.17 -0.73
N ASN A 105 -0.20 -9.95 -0.57
CA ASN A 105 -0.10 -8.92 -1.61
C ASN A 105 1.34 -8.45 -1.79
N LEU A 106 2.10 -8.27 -0.71
CA LEU A 106 3.53 -7.98 -0.78
C LEU A 106 4.28 -9.08 -1.54
N ALA A 107 4.04 -10.35 -1.21
CA ALA A 107 4.66 -11.47 -1.92
C ALA A 107 4.27 -11.55 -3.41
N ALA A 108 3.01 -11.23 -3.74
CA ALA A 108 2.50 -11.34 -5.11
C ALA A 108 2.87 -10.17 -6.03
N CYS A 109 2.94 -8.95 -5.48
CA CYS A 109 3.28 -7.73 -6.24
C CYS A 109 4.78 -7.42 -6.21
N GLY A 110 5.50 -7.97 -5.23
CA GLY A 110 6.94 -7.82 -5.07
C GLY A 110 7.75 -8.59 -6.11
N ASP A 111 9.03 -8.21 -6.22
CA ASP A 111 10.04 -9.01 -6.91
C ASP A 111 10.74 -9.97 -5.92
N TYR A 112 11.85 -10.57 -6.35
CA TYR A 112 12.58 -11.53 -5.51
C TYR A 112 13.07 -10.91 -4.19
N THR A 113 13.32 -9.59 -4.14
CA THR A 113 13.82 -8.91 -2.94
C THR A 113 12.78 -8.89 -1.83
N VAL A 114 11.49 -8.82 -2.18
CA VAL A 114 10.40 -8.89 -1.21
C VAL A 114 10.30 -10.30 -0.64
N SER A 115 10.51 -11.33 -1.46
CA SER A 115 10.52 -12.73 -1.01
C SER A 115 11.72 -13.03 -0.09
N GLU A 116 12.89 -12.48 -0.40
CA GLU A 116 14.08 -12.56 0.47
C GLU A 116 13.82 -11.86 1.81
N ALA A 117 13.30 -10.62 1.77
CA ALA A 117 12.95 -9.86 2.97
C ALA A 117 11.89 -10.55 3.82
N LEU A 118 10.94 -11.28 3.22
CA LEU A 118 9.95 -12.08 3.94
C LEU A 118 10.62 -13.15 4.81
N VAL A 119 11.61 -13.85 4.26
CA VAL A 119 12.36 -14.88 4.98
C VAL A 119 13.30 -14.24 6.01
N ASP A 120 14.04 -13.21 5.64
CA ASP A 120 15.02 -12.53 6.51
C ASP A 120 14.36 -11.85 7.72
N GLN A 121 13.11 -11.39 7.56
CA GLN A 121 12.32 -10.79 8.63
C GLN A 121 11.45 -11.80 9.40
N ASP A 122 11.71 -13.11 9.24
CA ASP A 122 11.12 -14.20 10.01
C ASP A 122 9.59 -14.33 9.88
N VAL A 123 9.05 -14.17 8.67
CA VAL A 123 7.62 -14.45 8.42
C VAL A 123 7.28 -15.92 8.68
N MET A 124 8.26 -16.82 8.48
CA MET A 124 8.08 -18.27 8.55
C MET A 124 7.64 -18.73 9.94
N THR A 125 8.20 -18.17 11.01
CA THR A 125 7.78 -18.52 12.38
C THR A 125 6.30 -18.22 12.59
N SER A 126 5.83 -17.06 12.15
CA SER A 126 4.42 -16.67 12.31
C SER A 126 3.48 -17.49 11.42
N LEU A 127 3.93 -17.90 10.23
CA LEU A 127 3.17 -18.78 9.34
C LEU A 127 3.05 -20.20 9.90
N VAL A 128 4.13 -20.78 10.42
CA VAL A 128 4.09 -22.10 11.07
C VAL A 128 3.14 -22.07 12.25
N MET A 129 3.25 -21.06 13.12
CA MET A 129 2.33 -20.87 14.25
C MET A 129 0.88 -20.69 13.82
N LEU A 130 0.61 -20.07 12.67
CA LEU A 130 -0.75 -19.96 12.13
C LEU A 130 -1.32 -21.32 11.70
N PHE A 131 -0.51 -22.18 11.09
CA PHE A 131 -0.95 -23.49 10.62
C PHE A 131 -1.05 -24.55 11.72
N GLU A 132 -0.41 -24.31 12.88
CA GLU A 132 -0.47 -25.19 14.06
C GLU A 132 -1.60 -24.82 15.04
N GLN A 133 -2.46 -23.84 14.71
CA GLN A 133 -3.68 -23.51 15.48
C GLN A 133 -4.76 -24.58 15.34
#